data_AF-A0A8S0TRJ9-F1
#
_entry.id   AF-A0A8S0TRJ9-F1
#
_cell.length_a   1.000
_cell.length_b   1.000
_cell.length_c   1.000
_cell.angle_alpha   90.00
_cell.angle_beta   90.00
_cell.angle_gamma   90.00
#
_symmetry.space_group_name_H-M   'P 1'
#
loop_
_entity.id
_entity.type
_entity.pdbx_description
1 polymer ?
#
loop_
_entity_poly.entity_id
_entity_poly.type
_entity_poly.pdbx_seq_one_letter_code
_entity_poly.pdbx_strand_id
1 'polypeptide(L)'
;MGIHGSLWNADDWATQGGRVKTNWSYSPFIATFQSFDIDACELSPDEVDNPLVKCGKLRQFWWDKPVMKGLKQQRKRQLNWVRNKFLVYDYCNDTARFSEMPKECLFV
;
A
#
# COMPACT_ATOMS: atom_id res chain seq x y z
N MET A 1 -14.11 -1.74 2.78
CA MET A 1 -12.88 -2.22 2.10
C MET A 1 -12.82 -3.72 2.23
N GLY A 2 -12.27 -4.42 1.23
CA GLY A 2 -11.96 -5.85 1.29
C GLY A 2 -10.45 -6.08 1.16
N ILE A 3 -9.98 -7.22 1.67
CA ILE A 3 -8.60 -7.68 1.46
C ILE A 3 -8.62 -8.59 0.23
N HIS A 4 -7.77 -8.29 -0.76
CA HIS A 4 -7.73 -9.02 -2.03
C HIS A 4 -6.30 -9.48 -2.34
N GLY A 5 -6.17 -10.68 -2.87
CA GLY A 5 -4.93 -11.20 -3.46
C GLY A 5 -5.25 -11.82 -4.82
N SER A 6 -4.44 -11.50 -5.83
CA SER A 6 -4.62 -12.02 -7.18
C SER A 6 -3.28 -12.19 -7.89
N LEU A 7 -3.23 -13.16 -8.81
CA LEU A 7 -2.18 -13.34 -9.80
C LEU A 7 -2.85 -13.29 -11.16
N TRP A 8 -2.45 -12.32 -12.00
CA TRP A 8 -3.09 -12.09 -13.30
C TRP A 8 -2.09 -11.50 -14.30
N ASN A 9 -2.40 -11.63 -15.60
CA ASN A 9 -1.56 -11.08 -16.68
C ASN A 9 -1.83 -9.59 -16.91
N ALA A 10 -0.78 -8.78 -16.84
CA ALA A 10 -0.83 -7.32 -17.03
C ALA A 10 0.18 -6.85 -18.09
N ASP A 11 0.22 -7.56 -19.22
CA ASP A 11 1.17 -7.36 -20.33
C ASP A 11 1.27 -5.91 -20.83
N ASP A 12 0.21 -5.12 -20.72
CA ASP A 12 0.18 -3.75 -21.25
C ASP A 12 1.04 -2.77 -20.46
N TRP A 13 1.45 -3.11 -19.24
CA TRP A 13 2.21 -2.18 -18.40
C TRP A 13 3.22 -2.81 -17.43
N ALA A 14 3.06 -4.08 -17.03
CA ALA A 14 3.77 -4.65 -15.88
C ALA A 14 5.30 -4.70 -16.02
N THR A 15 5.83 -5.15 -17.15
CA THR A 15 7.29 -5.35 -17.33
C THR A 15 7.86 -4.36 -18.33
N GLN A 16 8.78 -3.50 -17.87
CA GLN A 16 9.39 -2.41 -18.65
C GLN A 16 8.34 -1.50 -19.32
N GLY A 17 7.26 -1.16 -18.60
CA GLY A 17 6.17 -0.35 -19.15
C GLY A 17 5.41 -1.06 -20.28
N GLY A 18 5.31 -2.39 -20.22
CA GLY A 18 4.57 -3.21 -21.19
C GLY A 18 5.36 -3.68 -22.42
N ARG A 19 6.66 -3.40 -22.47
CA ARG A 19 7.53 -3.81 -23.59
C ARG A 19 7.83 -5.30 -23.60
N VAL A 20 7.91 -5.92 -22.44
CA VAL A 20 8.18 -7.35 -22.30
C VAL A 20 6.86 -8.06 -21.97
N LYS A 21 6.42 -8.93 -22.89
CA LYS A 21 5.17 -9.69 -22.77
C LYS A 21 5.40 -11.06 -22.13
N THR A 22 4.36 -11.60 -21.53
CA THR A 22 4.36 -12.90 -20.86
C THR A 22 4.67 -14.01 -21.86
N ASN A 23 5.72 -14.79 -21.58
CA ASN A 23 5.97 -16.03 -22.32
C ASN A 23 5.22 -17.18 -21.64
N TRP A 24 4.05 -17.53 -22.19
CA TRP A 24 3.19 -18.59 -21.66
C TRP A 24 3.80 -20.00 -21.71
N SER A 25 4.89 -20.20 -22.45
CA SER A 25 5.66 -21.46 -22.42
C SER A 25 6.30 -21.74 -21.06
N TYR A 26 6.46 -20.72 -20.21
CA TYR A 26 6.94 -20.86 -18.83
C TYR A 26 5.83 -21.06 -17.80
N SER A 27 4.59 -21.30 -18.25
CA SER A 27 3.49 -21.64 -17.35
C SER A 27 3.70 -23.02 -16.69
N PRO A 28 3.14 -23.25 -15.49
CA PRO A 28 2.31 -22.36 -14.69
C PRO A 28 3.10 -21.29 -13.92
N PHE A 29 2.53 -20.08 -13.82
CA PHE A 29 3.01 -19.04 -12.92
C PHE A 29 2.38 -19.25 -11.53
N ILE A 30 3.20 -19.46 -10.50
CA ILE A 30 2.73 -19.84 -9.17
C ILE A 30 3.11 -18.76 -8.15
N ALA A 31 2.11 -18.22 -7.45
CA ALA A 31 2.29 -17.39 -6.27
C ALA A 31 1.79 -18.14 -5.04
N THR A 32 2.61 -18.22 -3.98
CA THR A 32 2.26 -18.89 -2.73
C THR A 32 2.09 -17.84 -1.63
N PHE A 33 0.97 -17.89 -0.93
CA PHE A 33 0.63 -16.98 0.17
C PHE A 33 0.52 -17.77 1.47
N GLN A 34 0.99 -17.17 2.57
CA GLN A 34 0.92 -17.73 3.91
C GLN A 34 0.64 -16.61 4.91
N SER A 35 0.26 -16.97 6.15
CA SER A 35 0.01 -16.04 7.25
C SER A 35 -1.10 -15.02 6.99
N PHE A 36 -2.33 -15.50 6.80
CA PHE A 36 -3.54 -14.68 6.64
C PHE A 36 -4.05 -14.10 7.97
N ASP A 37 -3.16 -13.48 8.75
CA ASP A 37 -3.52 -12.84 10.02
C ASP A 37 -4.17 -11.47 9.78
N ILE A 38 -5.36 -11.27 10.33
CA ILE A 38 -6.16 -10.07 10.15
C ILE A 38 -6.60 -9.57 11.52
N ASP A 39 -5.89 -8.57 12.03
CA ASP A 39 -6.28 -7.80 13.21
C ASP A 39 -6.84 -6.44 12.77
N ALA A 40 -8.16 -6.35 12.68
CA ALA A 40 -8.88 -5.22 12.12
C ALA A 40 -10.19 -4.96 12.86
N CYS A 41 -10.72 -3.74 12.72
CA CYS A 41 -12.08 -3.41 13.14
C CYS A 41 -13.05 -3.67 11.99
N GLU A 42 -13.87 -4.72 12.14
CA GLU A 42 -14.85 -5.13 11.14
C GLU A 42 -16.13 -4.28 11.22
N LEU A 43 -16.58 -3.78 10.06
CA LEU A 43 -17.86 -3.07 9.90
C LEU A 43 -18.78 -3.95 9.05
N SER A 44 -19.97 -4.27 9.56
CA SER A 44 -21.00 -4.91 8.75
C SER A 44 -21.61 -3.89 7.77
N PRO A 45 -22.27 -4.34 6.67
CA PRO A 45 -22.96 -3.44 5.74
C PRO A 45 -23.95 -2.49 6.42
N ASP A 46 -24.61 -2.94 7.50
CA ASP A 46 -25.58 -2.16 8.28
C ASP A 46 -24.91 -1.12 9.21
N GLU A 47 -23.62 -1.27 9.51
CA GLU A 47 -22.83 -0.38 10.37
C GLU A 47 -22.06 0.70 9.58
N VAL A 48 -22.15 0.68 8.23
CA VAL A 48 -21.44 1.62 7.34
C VAL A 48 -21.92 3.06 7.52
N ASP A 49 -23.17 3.26 7.93
CA ASP A 49 -23.76 4.59 8.13
C ASP A 49 -23.21 5.31 9.38
N ASN A 50 -22.59 4.58 10.33
CA ASN A 50 -21.94 5.18 11.48
C ASN A 50 -20.69 4.39 11.95
N PRO A 51 -19.60 4.43 11.17
CA PRO A 51 -18.40 3.65 11.44
C PRO A 51 -17.67 4.11 12.71
N LEU A 52 -17.96 5.33 13.17
CA LEU A 52 -17.34 5.94 14.34
C LEU A 52 -17.78 5.28 15.64
N VAL A 53 -18.96 4.66 15.68
CA VAL A 53 -19.50 3.99 16.88
C VAL A 53 -18.66 2.77 17.26
N LYS A 54 -18.12 2.05 16.27
CA LYS A 54 -17.40 0.80 16.48
C LYS A 54 -15.89 0.91 16.27
N CYS A 55 -15.47 1.60 15.21
CA CYS A 55 -14.07 1.68 14.81
C CYS A 55 -13.43 3.07 15.00
N GLY A 56 -14.21 4.08 15.40
CA GLY A 56 -13.73 5.46 15.56
C GLY A 56 -13.38 5.88 16.98
N LYS A 57 -13.52 5.00 17.98
CA LYS A 57 -13.22 5.37 19.37
C LYS A 57 -11.71 5.42 19.59
N LEU A 58 -11.22 6.60 19.96
CA LEU A 58 -9.81 6.83 20.23
C LEU A 58 -9.27 5.85 21.29
N ARG A 59 -8.11 5.26 21.01
CA ARG A 59 -7.37 4.33 21.89
C ARG A 59 -8.05 2.97 22.13
N GLN A 60 -9.11 2.64 21.38
CA GLN A 60 -9.74 1.33 21.45
C GLN A 60 -8.79 0.23 20.96
N PHE A 61 -8.08 0.48 19.86
CA PHE A 61 -7.18 -0.49 19.26
C PHE A 61 -5.71 -0.11 19.46
N TRP A 62 -4.80 -1.09 19.28
CA TRP A 62 -3.38 -0.85 19.48
C TRP A 62 -2.80 0.15 18.47
N TRP A 63 -3.36 0.20 17.25
CA TRP A 63 -2.96 1.14 16.20
C TRP A 63 -3.43 2.58 16.46
N ASP A 64 -4.41 2.79 17.33
CA ASP A 64 -4.89 4.14 17.71
C ASP A 64 -4.08 4.77 18.86
N LYS A 65 -3.13 4.04 19.43
CA LYS A 65 -2.32 4.54 20.55
C LYS A 65 -1.43 5.69 20.08
N PRO A 66 -1.16 6.72 20.92
CA PRO A 66 -0.34 7.87 20.53
C PRO A 66 1.05 7.52 19.96
N VAL A 67 1.63 6.40 20.41
CA VAL A 67 2.91 5.87 19.91
C VAL A 67 2.87 5.45 18.43
N MET A 68 1.68 5.19 17.88
CA MET A 68 1.44 4.79 16.50
C MET A 68 1.05 5.98 15.60
N LYS A 69 0.92 7.20 16.13
CA LYS A 69 0.58 8.41 15.36
C LYS A 69 1.61 8.75 14.27
N GLY A 70 2.82 8.20 14.37
CA GLY A 70 3.84 8.38 13.34
C GLY A 70 4.99 7.39 13.47
N LEU A 71 5.85 7.37 12.46
CA LEU A 71 7.05 6.53 12.47
C LEU A 71 8.09 7.06 13.46
N LYS A 72 8.63 6.16 14.28
CA LYS A 72 9.81 6.41 15.11
C LYS A 72 11.02 6.77 14.22
N GLN A 73 11.97 7.54 14.75
CA GLN A 73 13.14 8.01 14.01
C GLN A 73 13.93 6.90 13.30
N GLN A 74 14.09 5.74 13.95
CA GLN A 74 14.80 4.61 13.34
C GLN A 74 14.07 4.07 12.10
N ARG A 75 12.74 3.93 12.16
CA ARG A 75 11.93 3.51 11.00
C ARG A 75 11.94 4.54 9.88
N LYS A 76 11.96 5.84 10.22
CA LYS A 76 12.14 6.92 9.22
C LYS A 76 13.47 6.80 8.48
N ARG A 77 14.57 6.50 9.20
CA ARG A 77 15.88 6.27 8.57
C ARG A 77 15.87 5.06 7.63
N GLN A 78 15.21 3.97 8.01
CA GLN A 78 15.04 2.79 7.14
C GLN A 78 14.24 3.15 5.88
N LEU A 79 13.13 3.87 6.03
CA LEU A 79 12.34 4.35 4.88
C LEU A 79 13.19 5.22 3.94
N ASN A 80 13.97 6.15 4.48
CA ASN A 80 14.86 7.01 3.69
C ASN A 80 15.95 6.20 2.98
N TRP A 81 16.49 5.18 3.64
CA TRP A 81 17.47 4.29 2.99
C TRP A 81 16.86 3.53 1.82
N VAL A 82 15.64 2.99 1.97
CA VAL A 82 14.91 2.33 0.88
C VAL A 82 14.68 3.30 -0.28
N ARG A 83 14.18 4.51 0.01
CA ARG A 83 13.98 5.56 -0.99
C ARG A 83 15.26 5.91 -1.75
N ASN A 84 16.36 6.07 -1.03
CA ASN A 84 17.64 6.49 -1.63
C ASN A 84 18.34 5.37 -2.42
N LYS A 85 17.98 4.09 -2.21
CA LYS A 85 18.75 2.96 -2.76
C LYS A 85 17.96 2.05 -3.70
N PHE A 86 16.63 1.96 -3.55
CA PHE A 86 15.81 0.98 -4.27
C PHE A 86 14.61 1.59 -4.99
N LEU A 87 14.29 2.86 -4.75
CA LEU A 87 13.16 3.52 -5.41
C LEU A 87 13.53 3.86 -6.86
N VAL A 88 12.81 3.25 -7.80
CA VAL A 88 13.02 3.43 -9.24
C VAL A 88 12.02 4.39 -9.88
N TYR A 89 10.87 4.62 -9.23
CA TYR A 89 9.83 5.54 -9.67
C TYR A 89 9.14 6.14 -8.45
N ASP A 90 8.88 7.44 -8.51
CA ASP A 90 8.18 8.19 -7.47
C ASP A 90 7.25 9.21 -8.12
N TYR A 91 5.95 9.06 -7.89
CA TYR A 91 4.94 9.97 -8.45
C TYR A 91 5.06 11.38 -7.87
N CYS A 92 5.61 11.54 -6.65
CA CYS A 92 5.83 12.86 -6.05
C CYS A 92 6.83 13.71 -6.88
N ASN A 93 7.78 13.05 -7.57
CA ASN A 93 8.80 13.69 -8.38
C ASN A 93 8.53 13.61 -9.89
N ASP A 94 7.38 13.06 -10.29
CA ASP A 94 6.98 12.90 -11.69
C ASP A 94 6.36 14.20 -12.22
N THR A 95 7.22 15.15 -12.60
CA THR A 95 6.80 16.46 -13.14
C THR A 95 6.16 16.39 -14.52
N ALA A 96 6.35 15.28 -15.24
CA ALA A 96 5.69 15.05 -16.52
C ALA A 96 4.21 14.69 -16.32
N ARG A 97 3.90 13.97 -15.23
CA ARG A 97 2.53 13.60 -14.87
C ARG A 97 1.82 14.66 -14.04
N PHE A 98 2.53 15.29 -13.10
CA PHE A 98 1.98 16.27 -12.17
C PHE A 98 2.70 17.61 -12.33
N SER A 99 1.98 18.61 -12.86
CA SER A 99 2.50 19.97 -12.98
C SER A 99 2.72 20.65 -11.64
N GLU A 100 1.93 20.26 -10.63
CA GLU A 100 2.06 20.69 -9.24
C GLU A 100 2.24 19.45 -8.36
N MET A 101 3.15 19.54 -7.39
CA MET A 101 3.43 18.42 -6.50
C MET A 101 2.20 18.09 -5.64
N PRO A 102 1.80 16.81 -5.53
CA PRO A 102 0.72 16.38 -4.66
C PRO A 102 0.98 16.79 -3.19
N LYS A 103 -0.08 17.27 -2.51
CA LYS A 103 0.05 17.94 -1.20
C LYS A 103 0.57 17.03 -0.10
N GLU A 104 0.28 15.74 -0.18
CA GLU A 104 0.76 14.71 0.73
C GLU A 104 2.28 14.55 0.68
N CYS A 105 2.91 14.82 -0.46
CA CYS A 105 4.37 14.69 -0.66
C CYS A 105 5.17 15.75 0.11
N LEU A 106 4.54 16.85 0.54
CA LEU A 106 5.19 17.91 1.32
C LEU A 106 5.54 17.49 2.75
N PHE A 107 4.90 16.45 3.27
CA PHE A 107 5.00 16.02 4.66
C PHE A 107 5.82 14.72 4.84
N VAL A 108 6.56 14.33 3.79
CA VAL A 108 7.14 13.00 3.59
C VAL A 108 8.66 12.96 3.78
#